data_AF-A0A3D0WGK5-F1
#
_entry.id   AF-A0A3D0WGK5-F1
#
_cell.length_a   1.000
_cell.length_b   1.000
_cell.length_c   1.000
_cell.angle_alpha   90.00
_cell.angle_beta   90.00
_cell.angle_gamma   90.00
#
_symmetry.space_group_name_H-M   'P 1'
#
loop_
_entity.id
_entity.type
_entity.pdbx_description
1 polymer ?
#
loop_
_entity_poly.entity_id
_entity_poly.type
_entity_poly.pdbx_seq_one_letter_code
_entity_poly.pdbx_strand_id
1 'polypeptide(L)'
;MDSATPAPISRSLFALAIFYGGMVCIAGVLGNKQVALGPLAVEAGIFAFLLLVVVSSSVAELHGRAVANRLVLIGFVPLLVSMALSWIVVQLPSAPSMEPARIEAFTLMMSSTWRIWAGGI
;
A
#
# COMPACT_ATOMS: atom_id res chain seq x y z
N MET A 1 2.08 27.83 -31.11
CA MET A 1 1.66 26.91 -30.04
C MET A 1 2.90 26.69 -29.17
N ASP A 2 3.01 27.43 -28.07
CA ASP A 2 4.13 27.28 -27.15
C ASP A 2 4.01 25.92 -26.46
N SER A 3 4.89 25.00 -26.82
CA SER A 3 5.03 23.72 -26.14
C SER A 3 5.65 23.99 -24.76
N ALA A 4 4.80 24.14 -23.75
CA ALA A 4 5.26 24.25 -22.37
C ALA A 4 6.02 22.97 -21.98
N THR A 5 7.32 23.09 -21.74
CA THR A 5 8.13 21.98 -21.24
C THR A 5 7.69 21.67 -19.81
N PRO A 6 7.32 20.42 -19.47
CA PRO A 6 6.91 20.06 -18.12
C PRO A 6 8.01 20.42 -17.12
N ALA A 7 7.63 20.99 -15.97
CA ALA A 7 8.57 21.28 -14.91
C ALA A 7 9.26 19.98 -14.44
N PRO A 8 10.59 19.99 -14.23
CA PRO A 8 11.32 18.81 -13.81
C PRO A 8 10.85 18.34 -12.43
N ILE A 9 10.68 17.02 -12.27
CA ILE A 9 10.27 16.42 -10.99
C ILE A 9 11.42 16.56 -9.99
N SER A 10 11.13 17.11 -8.80
CA SER A 10 12.11 17.13 -7.71
C SER A 10 12.54 15.70 -7.35
N ARG A 11 13.85 15.46 -7.20
CA ARG A 11 14.40 14.16 -6.82
C ARG A 11 13.85 13.66 -5.48
N SER A 12 13.64 14.56 -4.53
CA SER A 12 13.05 14.23 -3.23
C SER A 12 11.59 13.81 -3.37
N LEU A 13 10.80 14.54 -4.16
CA LEU A 13 9.40 14.20 -4.40
C LEU A 13 9.26 12.85 -5.09
N PHE A 14 10.12 12.56 -6.07
CA PHE A 14 10.15 11.28 -6.76
C PHE A 14 10.45 10.12 -5.79
N ALA A 15 11.51 10.25 -4.97
CA ALA A 15 11.89 9.24 -4.00
C ALA A 15 10.80 9.01 -2.95
N LEU A 16 10.25 10.08 -2.38
CA LEU A 16 9.19 10.01 -1.37
C LEU A 16 7.89 9.46 -1.95
N ALA A 17 7.54 9.77 -3.21
CA ALA A 17 6.34 9.26 -3.85
C ALA A 17 6.41 7.75 -4.12
N ILE A 18 7.54 7.25 -4.61
CA ILE A 18 7.75 5.81 -4.81
C ILE A 18 7.70 5.08 -3.47
N PHE A 19 8.41 5.61 -2.48
CA PHE A 19 8.42 5.03 -1.14
C PHE A 19 7.01 5.00 -0.54
N TYR A 20 6.28 6.11 -0.60
CA TYR A 20 4.89 6.19 -0.15
C TYR A 20 4.02 5.15 -0.84
N GLY A 21 4.01 5.11 -2.17
CA GLY A 21 3.18 4.17 -2.94
C GLY A 21 3.46 2.70 -2.63
N GLY A 22 4.75 2.32 -2.51
CA GLY A 22 5.14 0.97 -2.11
C GLY A 22 4.68 0.62 -0.69
N MET A 23 4.82 1.58 0.24
CA MET A 23 4.40 1.40 1.63
C MET A 23 2.87 1.27 1.77
N VAL A 24 2.07 1.99 0.98
CA VAL A 24 0.60 1.82 0.98
C VAL A 24 0.21 0.39 0.60
N CYS A 25 0.85 -0.20 -0.42
CA CYS A 25 0.52 -1.54 -0.90
C CYS A 25 0.93 -2.64 0.10
N ILE A 26 2.07 -2.50 0.79
CA ILE A 26 2.48 -3.49 1.79
C ILE A 26 1.72 -3.33 3.11
N ALA A 27 1.25 -2.12 3.44
CA ALA A 27 0.60 -1.82 4.72
C ALA A 27 -0.54 -2.78 5.06
N GLY A 28 -1.45 -3.06 4.13
CA GLY A 28 -2.53 -3.98 4.44
C GLY A 28 -2.21 -5.45 4.17
N VAL A 29 -1.07 -5.80 3.55
CA VAL A 29 -0.53 -7.17 3.68
C VAL A 29 -0.11 -7.39 5.13
N LEU A 30 0.63 -6.43 5.71
CA LEU A 30 1.04 -6.45 7.11
C LEU A 30 -0.16 -6.43 8.06
N GLY A 31 -1.27 -5.80 7.67
CA GLY A 31 -2.53 -5.83 8.42
C GLY A 31 -3.06 -7.23 8.73
N ASN A 32 -2.67 -8.27 7.98
CA ASN A 32 -3.03 -9.66 8.28
C ASN A 32 -2.38 -10.20 9.56
N LYS A 33 -1.41 -9.48 10.15
CA LYS A 33 -0.76 -9.85 11.39
C LYS A 33 -1.24 -8.96 12.53
N GLN A 34 -1.61 -9.57 13.65
CA GLN A 34 -1.69 -8.87 14.93
C GLN A 34 -0.35 -8.96 15.67
N VAL A 35 0.06 -7.85 16.27
CA VAL A 35 1.25 -7.73 17.12
C VAL A 35 0.79 -7.58 18.56
N ALA A 36 1.35 -8.41 19.43
CA ALA A 36 1.15 -8.30 20.88
C ALA A 36 2.04 -7.19 21.44
N LEU A 37 1.42 -6.20 22.08
CA LEU A 37 2.07 -5.10 22.80
C LEU A 37 1.59 -5.17 24.26
N GLY A 38 2.25 -6.02 25.04
CA GLY A 38 1.79 -6.34 26.39
C GLY A 38 0.40 -6.98 26.36
N PRO A 39 -0.62 -6.43 27.07
CA PRO A 39 -1.98 -6.95 27.06
C PRO A 39 -2.78 -6.59 25.79
N LEU A 40 -2.24 -5.74 24.91
CA LEU A 40 -2.95 -5.26 23.72
C LEU A 40 -2.56 -6.05 22.47
N ALA A 41 -3.53 -6.36 21.62
CA ALA A 41 -3.33 -6.87 20.27
C ALA A 41 -3.61 -5.75 19.26
N VAL A 42 -2.61 -5.40 18.45
CA VAL A 42 -2.71 -4.29 17.48
C VAL A 42 -2.42 -4.82 16.08
N GLU A 43 -3.21 -4.41 15.09
CA GLU A 43 -2.95 -4.74 13.69
C GLU A 43 -1.62 -4.15 13.24
N ALA A 44 -0.73 -4.98 12.68
CA ALA A 44 0.61 -4.56 12.29
C ALA A 44 0.63 -3.51 11.16
N GLY A 45 -0.49 -3.34 10.46
CA GLY A 45 -0.65 -2.27 9.47
C GLY A 45 -0.41 -0.87 10.03
N ILE A 46 -0.61 -0.67 11.35
CA ILE A 46 -0.37 0.62 12.01
C ILE A 46 1.07 1.13 11.85
N PHE A 47 2.06 0.23 11.82
CA PHE A 47 3.46 0.62 11.68
C PHE A 47 3.73 1.25 10.31
N ALA A 48 3.13 0.68 9.25
CA ALA A 48 3.20 1.25 7.91
C ALA A 48 2.40 2.57 7.82
N PHE A 49 1.22 2.63 8.44
CA PHE A 49 0.41 3.85 8.49
C PHE A 49 1.15 5.03 9.12
N LEU A 50 1.80 4.82 10.28
CA LEU A 50 2.61 5.85 10.93
C LEU A 50 3.73 6.36 10.02
N LEU A 51 4.39 5.45 9.29
CA LEU A 51 5.43 5.82 8.33
C LEU A 51 4.85 6.64 7.15
N LEU A 52 3.69 6.26 6.64
CA LEU A 52 2.98 7.02 5.60
C LEU A 52 2.61 8.43 6.08
N VAL A 53 2.16 8.58 7.33
CA VAL A 53 1.89 9.89 7.94
C VAL A 53 3.15 10.74 8.00
N VAL A 54 4.28 10.17 8.44
CA VAL A 54 5.57 10.88 8.46
C VAL A 54 5.98 11.33 7.06
N VAL A 55 5.93 10.43 6.06
CA VAL A 55 6.31 10.74 4.68
C VAL A 55 5.41 11.82 4.07
N SER A 56 4.09 11.71 4.24
CA SER A 56 3.15 12.73 3.74
C SER A 56 3.38 14.10 4.39
N SER A 57 3.74 14.12 5.68
CA SER A 57 4.09 15.35 6.40
C SER A 57 5.38 15.97 5.88
N SER A 58 6.43 15.16 5.64
CA SER A 58 7.66 15.63 5.01
C SER A 58 7.43 16.19 3.60
N VAL A 59 6.54 15.58 2.82
CA VAL A 59 6.15 16.12 1.50
C VAL A 59 5.36 17.43 1.64
N ALA A 60 4.49 17.54 2.65
CA ALA A 60 3.75 18.78 2.88
C ALA A 60 4.68 19.95 3.24
N GLU A 61 5.75 19.67 3.98
CA GLU A 61 6.77 20.65 4.36
C GLU A 61 7.69 21.02 3.19
N LEU A 62 8.18 20.04 2.43
CA LEU A 62 9.15 20.26 1.35
C LEU A 62 8.53 20.70 0.01
N HIS A 63 7.30 20.28 -0.26
CA HIS A 63 6.64 20.42 -1.57
C HIS A 63 5.25 21.06 -1.48
N GLY A 64 4.81 21.42 -0.28
CA GLY A 64 3.55 22.07 -0.02
C GLY A 64 2.38 21.10 0.17
N ARG A 65 1.38 21.57 0.92
CA ARG A 65 0.18 20.79 1.29
C ARG A 65 -0.60 20.26 0.10
N ALA A 66 -0.70 21.03 -0.99
CA ALA A 66 -1.42 20.61 -2.18
C ALA A 66 -0.80 19.37 -2.84
N VAL A 67 0.54 19.29 -2.86
CA VAL A 67 1.27 18.14 -3.40
C VAL A 67 1.13 16.94 -2.47
N ALA A 68 1.24 17.14 -1.16
CA ALA A 68 1.04 16.07 -0.18
C ALA A 68 -0.37 15.47 -0.24
N ASN A 69 -1.42 16.30 -0.33
CA ASN A 69 -2.79 15.81 -0.45
C ASN A 69 -2.99 14.99 -1.73
N ARG A 70 -2.41 15.43 -2.85
CA ARG A 70 -2.42 14.65 -4.10
C ARG A 70 -1.65 13.35 -3.96
N LEU A 71 -0.51 13.35 -3.26
CA LEU A 71 0.27 12.15 -3.01
C LEU A 71 -0.55 11.11 -2.22
N VAL A 72 -1.27 11.52 -1.18
CA VAL A 72 -2.14 10.61 -0.41
C VAL A 72 -3.26 10.05 -1.30
N LEU A 73 -4.00 10.92 -2.01
CA LEU A 73 -5.12 10.50 -2.86
C LEU A 73 -4.66 9.55 -3.98
N ILE A 74 -3.57 9.88 -4.67
CA ILE A 74 -3.03 9.06 -5.76
C ILE A 74 -2.34 7.82 -5.20
N GLY A 75 -1.77 7.87 -3.99
CA GLY A 75 -1.13 6.75 -3.32
C GLY A 75 -2.09 5.59 -3.02
N PHE A 76 -3.39 5.84 -2.94
CA PHE A 76 -4.42 4.79 -2.84
C PHE A 76 -4.69 4.07 -4.18
N VAL A 77 -4.36 4.67 -5.32
CA VAL A 77 -4.54 4.02 -6.64
C VAL A 77 -3.75 2.72 -6.79
N PRO A 78 -2.42 2.67 -6.55
CA PRO A 78 -1.68 1.41 -6.67
C PRO A 78 -2.16 0.35 -5.68
N LEU A 79 -2.72 0.76 -4.54
CA LEU A 79 -3.38 -0.15 -3.63
C LEU A 79 -4.61 -0.79 -4.26
N LEU A 80 -5.56 0.00 -4.76
CA LEU A 80 -6.77 -0.53 -5.39
C LEU A 80 -6.43 -1.48 -6.54
N VAL A 81 -5.41 -1.13 -7.34
CA VAL A 81 -4.89 -1.99 -8.42
C VAL A 81 -4.30 -3.29 -7.86
N SER A 82 -3.51 -3.22 -6.78
CA SER A 82 -2.93 -4.41 -6.13
C SER A 82 -4.01 -5.33 -5.57
N MET A 83 -5.09 -4.75 -5.02
CA MET A 83 -6.23 -5.49 -4.50
C MET A 83 -7.00 -6.19 -5.63
N ALA A 84 -7.28 -5.49 -6.72
CA ALA A 84 -7.93 -6.06 -7.89
C ALA A 84 -7.09 -7.19 -8.50
N LEU A 85 -5.78 -7.00 -8.62
CA LEU A 85 -4.87 -8.02 -9.12
C LEU A 85 -4.85 -9.25 -8.20
N SER A 86 -4.74 -9.04 -6.88
CA SER A 86 -4.75 -10.13 -5.89
C SER A 86 -6.05 -10.93 -5.98
N TRP A 87 -7.19 -10.26 -6.13
CA TRP A 87 -8.49 -10.91 -6.30
C TRP A 87 -8.56 -11.73 -7.60
N ILE A 88 -8.08 -11.18 -8.73
CA ILE A 88 -8.01 -11.92 -9.99
C ILE A 88 -7.15 -13.17 -9.85
N VAL A 89 -5.96 -13.04 -9.25
CA VAL A 89 -5.01 -14.15 -9.11
C VAL A 89 -5.56 -15.27 -8.22
N VAL A 90 -6.28 -14.94 -7.15
CA VAL A 90 -6.92 -15.94 -6.29
C VAL A 90 -8.00 -16.74 -7.02
N GLN A 91 -8.67 -16.17 -8.02
CA GLN A 91 -9.70 -16.86 -8.80
C GLN A 91 -9.14 -17.74 -9.93
N LEU A 92 -7.88 -17.54 -10.32
CA LEU A 92 -7.23 -18.35 -11.35
C LEU A 92 -6.90 -19.75 -10.80
N PRO A 93 -7.03 -20.81 -11.63
CA PRO A 93 -6.71 -22.16 -11.18
C PRO A 93 -5.21 -22.30 -10.87
N SER A 94 -4.91 -22.88 -9.72
CA SER A 94 -3.54 -23.23 -9.34
C SER A 94 -2.92 -24.23 -10.33
N ALA A 95 -1.62 -24.09 -10.58
CA ALA A 95 -0.90 -25.04 -11.43
C ALA A 95 -0.93 -26.46 -10.81
N PRO A 96 -1.08 -27.54 -11.60
CA PRO A 96 -1.14 -28.90 -11.07
C PRO A 96 0.12 -29.34 -10.31
N SER A 97 1.27 -28.73 -10.61
CA SER A 97 2.55 -28.99 -9.95
C SER A 97 2.78 -28.15 -8.70
N MET A 98 1.82 -27.30 -8.30
CA MET A 98 1.95 -26.44 -7.14
C MET A 98 1.75 -27.25 -5.85
N GLU A 99 2.64 -27.04 -4.88
CA GLU A 99 2.62 -27.74 -3.61
C GLU A 99 1.37 -27.36 -2.79
N PRO A 100 0.62 -28.32 -2.21
CA PRO A 100 -0.67 -28.05 -1.57
C PRO A 100 -0.64 -27.01 -0.44
N ALA A 101 0.38 -27.04 0.44
CA ALA A 101 0.46 -26.10 1.55
C ALA A 101 0.65 -24.65 1.05
N ARG A 102 1.35 -24.46 -0.07
CA ARG A 102 1.47 -23.14 -0.72
C ARG A 102 0.13 -22.62 -1.24
N ILE A 103 -0.73 -23.49 -1.76
CA ILE A 103 -2.07 -23.09 -2.26
C ILE A 103 -2.93 -22.60 -1.10
N GLU A 104 -2.93 -23.35 0.00
CA GLU A 104 -3.69 -23.00 1.20
C GLU A 104 -3.18 -21.70 1.82
N ALA A 105 -1.86 -21.56 1.99
CA ALA A 105 -1.24 -20.35 2.53
C ALA A 105 -1.51 -19.12 1.66
N PHE A 106 -1.40 -19.25 0.33
CA PHE A 106 -1.68 -18.15 -0.60
C PHE A 106 -3.15 -17.70 -0.50
N THR A 107 -4.07 -18.66 -0.52
CA THR A 107 -5.50 -18.39 -0.39
C THR A 107 -5.79 -17.70 0.94
N LEU A 108 -5.30 -18.23 2.07
CA LEU A 108 -5.50 -17.65 3.40
C LEU A 108 -5.02 -16.20 3.51
N MET A 109 -3.80 -15.92 3.02
CA MET A 109 -3.20 -14.59 3.06
C MET A 109 -3.93 -13.59 2.14
N MET A 110 -4.21 -13.99 0.90
CA MET A 110 -4.77 -13.09 -0.11
C MET A 110 -6.29 -12.91 0.04
N SER A 111 -7.02 -13.89 0.59
CA SER A 111 -8.47 -13.79 0.81
C SER A 111 -8.84 -12.99 2.06
N SER A 112 -7.98 -12.97 3.09
CA SER A 112 -8.21 -12.22 4.33
C SER A 112 -8.00 -10.71 4.17
N THR A 113 -7.27 -10.35 3.12
CA THR A 113 -6.86 -8.98 2.79
C THR A 113 -8.09 -8.08 2.58
N TRP A 114 -9.17 -8.45 1.88
CA TRP A 114 -10.24 -7.47 1.59
C TRP A 114 -10.94 -6.87 2.84
N ARG A 115 -11.09 -7.61 3.95
CA ARG A 115 -11.77 -7.16 5.18
C ARG A 115 -10.98 -6.14 5.98
N ILE A 116 -9.66 -6.33 6.08
CA ILE A 116 -8.77 -5.43 6.83
C ILE A 116 -8.63 -4.10 6.10
N TRP A 117 -8.70 -4.12 4.77
CA TRP A 117 -8.53 -2.93 3.94
C TRP A 117 -9.80 -2.07 3.86
N ALA A 118 -10.99 -2.67 3.94
CA ALA A 118 -12.24 -1.92 4.04
C ALA A 118 -12.36 -1.11 5.35
N GLY A 119 -11.65 -1.51 6.41
CA GLY A 119 -11.58 -0.74 7.66
C GLY A 119 -10.57 0.40 7.66
N GLY A 120 -9.71 0.49 6.63
CA GLY A 120 -8.62 1.48 6.52
C GLY A 120 -8.87 2.61 5.52
N ILE A 121 -10.02 2.61 4.83
CA ILE A 121 -10.53 3.72 3.99
C ILE A 121 -11.57 4.49 4.81
#